data_AF-A0A7C9BV84-F1
#
_entry.id   AF-A0A7C9BV84-F1
#
_cell.length_a   1.000
_cell.length_b   1.000
_cell.length_c   1.000
_cell.angle_alpha   90.00
_cell.angle_beta   90.00
_cell.angle_gamma   90.00
#
_symmetry.space_group_name_H-M   'P 1'
#
loop_
_entity.id
_entity.type
_entity.pdbx_description
1 polymer ?
#
loop_
_entity_poly.entity_id
_entity_poly.type
_entity_poly.pdbx_seq_one_letter_code
_entity_poly.pdbx_strand_id
1 'polypeptide(L)'
;MDGMKIDRLDEVLKSISGLVQKEVLVGVPDSTAGRKNEGEPLSNAEIGYIMENGSPANNIPARPHLVPGVQDARPKFEPQLQKGVEAALDGDLEQVERRLKLAGLAGQNGVRAKINSNIAPELADSTLAARRRRGVTRENTLVDTAQYRNAITYVVRKKG
;
A
#
# COMPACT_ATOMS: atom_id res chain seq x y z
N MET A 1 39.34 1.58 -35.82
CA MET A 1 38.73 0.52 -34.99
C MET A 1 37.24 0.72 -35.11
N ASP A 2 36.61 -0.17 -35.86
CA ASP A 2 35.21 -0.12 -36.26
C ASP A 2 34.32 -0.14 -35.00
N GLY A 3 33.58 0.93 -34.79
CA GLY A 3 32.70 1.08 -33.63
C GLY A 3 31.50 0.18 -33.82
N MET A 4 31.59 -1.05 -33.30
CA MET A 4 30.49 -1.99 -33.24
C MET A 4 29.32 -1.33 -32.49
N LYS A 5 28.39 -0.73 -33.24
CA LYS A 5 27.11 -0.26 -32.69
C LYS A 5 26.32 -1.50 -32.33
N ILE A 6 26.36 -1.88 -31.06
CA ILE A 6 25.52 -2.94 -30.52
C ILE A 6 24.08 -2.43 -30.64
N ASP A 7 23.31 -3.00 -31.56
CA ASP A 7 21.89 -2.74 -31.69
C ASP A 7 21.16 -3.37 -30.49
N ARG A 8 20.62 -2.52 -29.62
CA ARG A 8 19.85 -2.91 -28.43
C ARG A 8 18.38 -2.52 -28.55
N LEU A 9 17.91 -2.17 -29.75
CA LEU A 9 16.54 -1.71 -29.94
C LEU A 9 15.50 -2.72 -29.45
N ASP A 10 15.69 -4.01 -29.75
CA ASP A 10 14.77 -5.07 -29.33
C ASP A 10 14.70 -5.23 -27.80
N GLU A 11 15.82 -5.11 -27.11
CA GLU A 11 15.90 -5.20 -25.65
C GLU A 11 15.19 -4.01 -25.00
N VAL A 12 15.39 -2.81 -25.54
CA VAL A 12 14.74 -1.56 -25.10
C VAL A 12 13.23 -1.58 -25.39
N LEU A 13 12.79 -2.09 -26.54
CA LEU A 13 11.37 -2.23 -26.84
C LEU A 13 10.70 -3.23 -25.90
N LYS A 14 11.38 -4.34 -25.59
CA LYS A 14 10.89 -5.36 -24.66
C LYS A 14 10.81 -4.84 -23.22
N SER A 15 11.77 -4.03 -22.78
CA SER A 15 11.77 -3.43 -21.45
C SER A 15 10.72 -2.32 -21.30
N ILE A 16 10.54 -1.45 -22.30
CA ILE A 16 9.46 -0.46 -22.31
C ILE A 16 8.09 -1.16 -22.30
N SER A 17 7.88 -2.15 -23.18
CA SER A 17 6.64 -2.94 -23.19
C SER A 17 6.42 -3.65 -21.85
N GLY A 18 7.46 -4.24 -21.27
CA GLY A 18 7.40 -4.91 -19.97
C GLY A 18 7.10 -3.95 -18.81
N LEU A 19 7.54 -2.69 -18.90
CA LEU A 19 7.26 -1.65 -17.91
C LEU A 19 5.80 -1.17 -18.01
N VAL A 20 5.32 -0.85 -19.22
CA VAL A 20 3.92 -0.40 -19.45
C VAL A 20 2.91 -1.47 -19.01
N GLN A 21 3.30 -2.74 -19.10
CA GLN A 21 2.51 -3.88 -18.66
C GLN A 21 2.61 -4.16 -17.16
N LYS A 22 3.35 -3.40 -16.34
CA LYS A 22 3.43 -3.63 -14.89
C LYS A 22 2.80 -2.49 -14.11
N GLU A 23 2.11 -2.85 -13.03
CA GLU A 23 1.55 -1.90 -12.08
C GLU A 23 1.91 -2.28 -10.65
N VAL A 24 2.02 -1.26 -9.79
CA VAL A 24 2.24 -1.41 -8.35
C VAL A 24 0.96 -1.03 -7.64
N LEU A 25 0.36 -1.98 -6.95
CA LEU A 25 -0.86 -1.79 -6.18
C LEU A 25 -0.53 -1.78 -4.69
N VAL A 26 -1.19 -0.92 -3.93
CA VAL A 26 -1.04 -0.80 -2.48
C VAL A 26 -2.39 -0.96 -1.81
N GLY A 27 -2.49 -1.83 -0.81
CA GLY A 27 -3.73 -2.11 -0.09
C GLY A 27 -3.68 -3.41 0.70
N VAL A 28 -4.85 -3.99 0.97
CA VAL A 28 -4.96 -5.34 1.55
C VAL A 28 -5.25 -6.32 0.40
N PRO A 29 -4.31 -7.19 0.01
CA PRO A 29 -4.55 -8.14 -1.06
C PRO A 29 -5.52 -9.23 -0.60
N ASP A 30 -6.38 -9.64 -1.52
CA ASP A 30 -7.44 -10.63 -1.29
C ASP A 30 -6.87 -12.02 -0.89
N SER A 31 -5.63 -12.32 -1.32
CA SER A 31 -4.94 -13.57 -0.93
C SER A 31 -4.55 -13.65 0.55
N THR A 32 -4.54 -12.53 1.28
CA THR A 32 -4.43 -12.50 2.76
C THR A 32 -5.75 -12.16 3.45
N ALA A 33 -6.81 -11.87 2.68
CA ALA A 33 -8.18 -11.72 3.19
C ALA A 33 -8.75 -13.05 3.73
N GLY A 34 -8.09 -14.17 3.42
CA GLY A 34 -8.41 -15.51 3.91
C GLY A 34 -8.18 -15.78 5.40
N ARG A 35 -7.69 -14.82 6.22
CA ARG A 35 -7.80 -14.97 7.67
C ARG A 35 -9.20 -14.60 8.15
N LYS A 36 -10.19 -15.42 7.77
CA LYS A 36 -11.13 -15.88 8.79
C LYS A 36 -10.29 -16.72 9.74
N ASN A 37 -9.62 -16.10 10.71
CA ASN A 37 -9.29 -16.87 11.91
C ASN A 37 -10.65 -17.38 12.38
N GLU A 38 -10.81 -18.70 12.49
CA GLU A 38 -12.04 -19.37 12.87
C GLU A 38 -12.70 -18.63 14.06
N GLY A 39 -13.71 -17.78 13.78
CA GLY A 39 -14.40 -16.96 14.77
C GLY A 39 -14.37 -15.43 14.62
N GLU A 40 -13.55 -14.83 13.73
CA GLU A 40 -13.58 -13.37 13.48
C GLU A 40 -14.62 -13.00 12.40
N PRO A 41 -15.56 -12.07 12.66
CA PRO A 41 -16.69 -11.81 11.77
C PRO A 41 -16.35 -11.02 10.48
N LEU A 42 -15.19 -10.37 10.40
CA LEU A 42 -14.79 -9.50 9.29
C LEU A 42 -13.31 -9.72 8.92
N SER A 43 -13.01 -9.73 7.63
CA SER A 43 -11.65 -9.74 7.08
C SER A 43 -10.98 -8.37 7.17
N ASN A 44 -9.64 -8.33 7.06
CA ASN A 44 -8.91 -7.06 7.03
C ASN A 44 -9.29 -6.15 5.85
N ALA A 45 -9.70 -6.73 4.71
CA ALA A 45 -10.17 -5.96 3.57
C ALA A 45 -11.51 -5.29 3.87
N GLU A 46 -12.45 -6.01 4.49
CA GLU A 46 -13.74 -5.46 4.93
C GLU A 46 -13.57 -4.40 6.02
N ILE A 47 -12.67 -4.63 6.99
CA ILE A 47 -12.31 -3.63 8.01
C ILE A 47 -11.78 -2.37 7.33
N GLY A 48 -10.87 -2.51 6.35
CA GLY A 48 -10.33 -1.39 5.61
C GLY A 48 -11.40 -0.60 4.86
N TYR A 49 -12.32 -1.30 4.20
CA TYR A 49 -13.43 -0.67 3.49
C TYR A 49 -14.37 0.10 4.43
N ILE A 50 -14.74 -0.49 5.57
CA ILE A 50 -15.58 0.17 6.60
C ILE A 50 -14.86 1.38 7.19
N MET A 51 -13.56 1.29 7.44
CA MET A 51 -12.80 2.40 8.01
C MET A 51 -12.60 3.53 7.02
N GLU A 52 -12.37 3.24 5.74
CA GLU A 52 -12.20 4.26 4.70
C GLU A 52 -13.50 5.05 4.47
N ASN A 53 -14.64 4.36 4.39
CA ASN A 53 -15.93 4.95 4.02
C ASN A 53 -16.86 5.25 5.21
N GLY A 54 -16.56 4.72 6.38
CA GLY A 54 -17.47 4.68 7.52
C GLY A 54 -18.59 3.64 7.36
N SER A 55 -19.41 3.52 8.40
CA SER A 55 -20.63 2.71 8.39
C SER A 55 -21.70 3.40 9.24
N PRO A 56 -22.65 4.13 8.61
CA PRO A 56 -23.75 4.77 9.32
C PRO A 56 -24.59 3.78 10.12
N ALA A 57 -24.82 2.57 9.57
CA ALA A 57 -25.59 1.51 10.23
C ALA A 57 -24.97 1.05 11.55
N ASN A 58 -23.64 1.14 11.70
CA ASN A 58 -22.91 0.77 12.90
C ASN A 58 -22.40 1.98 13.70
N ASN A 59 -22.82 3.20 13.31
CA ASN A 59 -22.33 4.46 13.88
C ASN A 59 -20.80 4.61 13.86
N ILE A 60 -20.15 4.14 12.78
CA ILE A 60 -18.71 4.23 12.57
C ILE A 60 -18.44 5.39 11.61
N PRO A 61 -17.69 6.43 12.02
CA PRO A 61 -17.32 7.52 11.12
C PRO A 61 -16.21 7.10 10.15
N ALA A 62 -16.21 7.71 8.97
CA ALA A 62 -15.17 7.52 7.96
C ALA A 62 -13.82 8.10 8.44
N ARG A 63 -12.75 7.36 8.17
CA ARG A 63 -11.35 7.75 8.43
C ARG A 63 -10.50 7.40 7.21
N PRO A 64 -10.59 8.20 6.12
CA PRO A 64 -9.87 7.93 4.88
C PRO A 64 -8.35 7.91 5.09
N HIS A 65 -7.70 6.83 4.70
CA HIS A 65 -6.28 6.59 4.99
C HIS A 65 -5.53 5.91 3.86
N LEU A 66 -6.22 5.15 3.00
CA LEU A 66 -5.57 4.45 1.89
C LEU A 66 -5.07 5.43 0.83
N VAL A 67 -5.98 6.17 0.19
CA VAL A 67 -5.61 7.14 -0.84
C VAL A 67 -4.77 8.28 -0.27
N PRO A 68 -5.15 8.91 0.86
CA PRO A 68 -4.33 9.96 1.47
C PRO A 68 -2.93 9.46 1.86
N GLY A 69 -2.81 8.23 2.38
CA GLY A 69 -1.51 7.68 2.77
C GLY A 69 -0.58 7.41 1.58
N VAL A 70 -1.14 6.99 0.44
CA VAL A 70 -0.36 6.91 -0.81
C VAL A 70 0.03 8.30 -1.29
N GLN A 71 -0.89 9.27 -1.28
CA GLN A 71 -0.58 10.64 -1.69
C GLN A 71 0.53 11.27 -0.83
N ASP A 72 0.50 11.07 0.49
CA ASP A 72 1.53 11.55 1.43
C ASP A 72 2.89 10.89 1.17
N ALA A 73 2.93 9.65 0.66
CA ALA A 73 4.16 8.96 0.29
C ALA A 73 4.69 9.28 -1.11
N ARG A 74 3.96 10.07 -1.90
CA ARG A 74 4.30 10.41 -3.28
C ARG A 74 5.75 10.91 -3.48
N PRO A 75 6.28 11.83 -2.65
CA PRO A 75 7.67 12.27 -2.77
C PRO A 75 8.71 11.16 -2.58
N LYS A 76 8.34 10.03 -1.95
CA LYS A 76 9.24 8.90 -1.67
C LYS A 76 9.24 7.86 -2.78
N PHE A 77 8.12 7.66 -3.48
CA PHE A 77 8.03 6.67 -4.55
C PHE A 77 8.18 7.23 -5.95
N GLU A 78 7.81 8.49 -6.22
CA GLU A 78 7.95 9.11 -7.55
C GLU A 78 9.38 9.01 -8.10
N PRO A 79 10.44 9.32 -7.31
CA PRO A 79 11.80 9.17 -7.81
C PRO A 79 12.20 7.72 -8.10
N GLN A 80 11.57 6.74 -7.43
CA GLN A 80 11.81 5.33 -7.74
C GLN A 80 11.14 4.95 -9.05
N LEU A 81 9.91 5.41 -9.29
CA LEU A 81 9.21 5.17 -10.56
C LEU A 81 9.96 5.81 -11.73
N GLN A 82 10.45 7.04 -11.59
CA GLN A 82 11.28 7.69 -12.61
C GLN A 82 12.54 6.86 -12.92
N LYS A 83 13.29 6.42 -11.90
CA LYS A 83 14.46 5.56 -12.08
C LYS A 83 14.13 4.20 -12.67
N GLY A 84 12.91 3.71 -12.45
CA GLY A 84 12.41 2.50 -13.11
C GLY A 84 12.17 2.72 -14.60
N VAL A 85 11.69 3.89 -14.99
CA VAL A 85 11.57 4.28 -16.41
C VAL A 85 12.95 4.39 -17.06
N GLU A 86 13.89 5.08 -16.42
CA GLU A 86 15.28 5.20 -16.90
C GLU A 86 15.91 3.82 -17.10
N ALA A 87 15.79 2.92 -16.11
CA ALA A 87 16.27 1.54 -16.23
C ALA A 87 15.61 0.76 -17.37
N ALA A 88 14.32 1.00 -17.64
CA ALA A 88 13.66 0.38 -18.79
C ALA A 88 14.26 0.88 -20.10
N LEU A 89 14.56 2.18 -20.24
CA LEU A 89 15.19 2.72 -21.44
C LEU A 89 16.59 2.12 -21.69
N ASP A 90 17.28 1.70 -20.63
CA ASP A 90 18.59 1.04 -20.71
C ASP A 90 18.51 -0.48 -20.93
N GLY A 91 17.30 -1.06 -20.97
CA GLY A 91 17.09 -2.51 -21.07
C GLY A 91 17.26 -3.27 -19.75
N ASP A 92 17.47 -2.58 -18.63
CA ASP A 92 17.77 -3.19 -17.33
C ASP A 92 16.47 -3.61 -16.59
N LEU A 93 15.95 -4.77 -16.98
CA LEU A 93 14.74 -5.36 -16.41
C LEU A 93 14.84 -5.65 -14.90
N GLU A 94 16.04 -5.95 -14.40
CA GLU A 94 16.26 -6.23 -12.99
C GLU A 94 16.11 -4.94 -12.16
N GLN A 95 16.72 -3.84 -12.62
CA GLN A 95 16.55 -2.54 -11.98
C GLN A 95 15.11 -2.04 -12.09
N VAL A 96 14.41 -2.27 -13.20
CA VAL A 96 12.98 -1.97 -13.31
C VAL A 96 12.21 -2.63 -12.17
N GLU A 97 12.37 -3.93 -11.98
CA GLU A 97 11.65 -4.67 -10.94
C GLU A 97 12.03 -4.19 -9.53
N ARG A 98 13.31 -3.94 -9.29
CA ARG A 98 13.81 -3.39 -8.02
C ARG A 98 13.17 -2.03 -7.71
N ARG A 99 13.09 -1.13 -8.70
CA ARG A 99 12.50 0.21 -8.54
C ARG A 99 11.01 0.17 -8.28
N LEU A 100 10.27 -0.70 -8.96
CA LEU A 100 8.84 -0.92 -8.70
C LEU A 100 8.59 -1.44 -7.27
N LYS A 101 9.40 -2.40 -6.79
CA LYS A 101 9.31 -2.90 -5.40
C LYS A 101 9.58 -1.80 -4.38
N LEU A 102 10.59 -0.95 -4.62
CA LEU A 102 10.89 0.19 -3.75
C LEU A 102 9.75 1.22 -3.74
N ALA A 103 9.14 1.49 -4.89
CA ALA A 103 7.96 2.35 -4.99
C ALA A 103 6.78 1.78 -4.18
N GLY A 104 6.50 0.47 -4.32
CA GLY A 104 5.45 -0.22 -3.58
C GLY A 104 5.69 -0.20 -2.07
N LEU A 105 6.93 -0.44 -1.63
CA LEU A 105 7.32 -0.36 -0.23
C LEU A 105 7.09 1.05 0.35
N ALA A 106 7.45 2.09 -0.39
CA ALA A 106 7.22 3.47 0.01
C ALA A 106 5.72 3.79 0.13
N GLY A 107 4.90 3.36 -0.84
CA GLY A 107 3.44 3.52 -0.80
C GLY A 107 2.80 2.77 0.39
N GLN A 108 3.15 1.50 0.60
CA GLN A 108 2.72 0.69 1.74
C GLN A 108 3.04 1.39 3.07
N ASN A 109 4.26 1.90 3.21
CA ASN A 109 4.68 2.59 4.43
C ASN A 109 3.95 3.93 4.62
N GLY A 110 3.61 4.62 3.53
CA GLY A 110 2.74 5.81 3.55
C GLY A 110 1.38 5.54 4.18
N VAL A 111 0.69 4.51 3.68
CA VAL A 111 -0.61 4.08 4.22
C VAL A 111 -0.51 3.67 5.68
N ARG A 112 0.52 2.87 6.04
CA ARG A 112 0.75 2.48 7.44
C ARG A 112 1.02 3.67 8.35
N ALA A 113 1.77 4.67 7.87
CA ALA A 113 2.00 5.90 8.60
C ALA A 113 0.71 6.70 8.78
N LYS A 114 -0.13 6.79 7.73
CA LYS A 114 -1.42 7.47 7.80
C LYS A 114 -2.38 6.81 8.79
N ILE A 115 -2.41 5.47 8.83
CA ILE A 115 -3.18 4.72 9.84
C ILE A 115 -2.74 5.07 11.27
N ASN A 116 -1.46 5.36 11.50
CA ASN A 116 -0.95 5.76 12.81
C ASN A 116 -1.16 7.26 13.12
N SER A 117 -1.62 8.08 12.16
CA SER A 117 -1.64 9.55 12.29
C SER A 117 -2.87 10.11 13.01
N ASN A 118 -3.63 9.27 13.73
CA ASN A 118 -4.84 9.66 14.48
C ASN A 118 -5.83 10.47 13.65
N ILE A 119 -6.30 9.88 12.55
CA ILE A 119 -7.24 10.50 11.63
C ILE A 119 -8.56 10.79 12.37
N ALA A 120 -9.02 12.04 12.27
CA ALA A 120 -10.29 12.47 12.82
C ALA A 120 -11.48 11.72 12.16
N PRO A 121 -12.60 11.58 12.88
CA PRO A 121 -12.82 12.03 14.26
C PRO A 121 -12.16 11.11 15.28
N GLU A 122 -11.91 11.67 16.46
CA GLU A 122 -11.37 10.95 17.62
C GLU A 122 -12.26 9.76 18.03
N LEU A 123 -11.72 8.89 18.87
CA LEU A 123 -12.49 7.79 19.42
C LEU A 123 -13.40 8.31 20.54
N ALA A 124 -14.60 7.77 20.64
CA ALA A 124 -15.47 8.03 21.77
C ALA A 124 -14.80 7.59 23.09
N ASP A 125 -15.04 8.32 24.18
CA ASP A 125 -14.49 8.03 25.51
C ASP A 125 -14.83 6.62 25.98
N SER A 126 -16.01 6.11 25.64
CA SER A 126 -16.45 4.75 25.93
C SER A 126 -15.55 3.70 25.28
N THR A 127 -15.09 3.93 24.05
CA THR A 127 -14.15 3.06 23.33
C THR A 127 -12.77 3.08 23.97
N LEU A 128 -12.27 4.26 24.36
CA LEU A 128 -11.00 4.38 25.08
C LEU A 128 -11.05 3.69 26.46
N ALA A 129 -12.14 3.87 27.20
CA ALA A 129 -12.36 3.17 28.47
C ALA A 129 -12.39 1.64 28.30
N ALA A 130 -13.08 1.14 27.26
CA ALA A 130 -13.12 -0.28 26.95
C ALA A 130 -11.73 -0.84 26.59
N ARG A 131 -10.91 -0.08 25.86
CA ARG A 131 -9.51 -0.44 25.58
C ARG A 131 -8.67 -0.51 26.85
N ARG A 132 -8.77 0.51 27.72
CA ARG A 132 -8.04 0.55 29.00
C ARG A 132 -8.40 -0.63 29.90
N ARG A 133 -9.66 -1.06 29.92
CA ARG A 133 -10.11 -2.29 30.63
C ARG A 133 -9.43 -3.57 30.12
N ARG A 134 -9.00 -3.61 28.85
CA ARG A 134 -8.21 -4.71 28.26
C ARG A 134 -6.69 -4.53 28.44
N GLY A 135 -6.24 -3.49 29.15
CA GLY A 135 -4.82 -3.16 29.28
C GLY A 135 -4.22 -2.45 28.07
N VAL A 136 -5.04 -1.96 27.14
CA VAL A 136 -4.58 -1.23 25.95
C VAL A 136 -4.53 0.28 26.26
N THR A 137 -3.33 0.85 26.22
CA THR A 137 -3.08 2.28 26.52
C THR A 137 -3.03 3.18 25.29
N ARG A 138 -2.99 2.61 24.08
CA ARG A 138 -2.94 3.38 22.84
C ARG A 138 -4.30 3.97 22.49
N GLU A 139 -4.28 5.24 22.07
CA GLU A 139 -5.49 6.00 21.74
C GLU A 139 -5.67 6.19 20.23
N ASN A 140 -4.87 5.48 19.42
CA ASN A 140 -4.91 5.61 17.98
C ASN A 140 -6.28 5.25 17.39
N THR A 141 -6.77 6.10 16.49
CA THR A 141 -8.14 5.99 15.94
C THR A 141 -8.34 4.72 15.10
N LEU A 142 -7.30 4.27 14.40
CA LEU A 142 -7.32 3.09 13.53
C LEU A 142 -6.47 1.91 14.03
N VAL A 143 -5.87 2.00 15.22
CA VAL A 143 -4.97 0.97 15.74
C VAL A 143 -5.38 0.52 17.14
N ASP A 144 -6.00 -0.66 17.20
CA ASP A 144 -6.14 -1.44 18.44
C ASP A 144 -5.08 -2.56 18.47
N THR A 145 -5.24 -3.64 17.71
CA THR A 145 -4.29 -4.78 17.66
C THR A 145 -3.15 -4.61 16.65
N ALA A 146 -3.22 -3.57 15.80
CA ALA A 146 -2.36 -3.36 14.63
C ALA A 146 -2.44 -4.42 13.51
N GLN A 147 -3.35 -5.41 13.61
CA GLN A 147 -3.51 -6.45 12.58
C GLN A 147 -3.86 -5.85 11.21
N TYR A 148 -4.85 -4.96 11.15
CA TYR A 148 -5.24 -4.27 9.92
C TYR A 148 -4.08 -3.49 9.28
N ARG A 149 -3.39 -2.67 10.07
CA ARG A 149 -2.20 -1.92 9.63
C ARG A 149 -1.12 -2.85 9.05
N ASN A 150 -0.89 -3.98 9.70
CA ASN A 150 0.12 -4.94 9.25
C ASN A 150 -0.31 -5.67 7.97
N ALA A 151 -1.62 -5.83 7.74
CA ALA A 151 -2.18 -6.40 6.52
C ALA A 151 -2.02 -5.49 5.27
N ILE A 152 -1.82 -4.19 5.45
CA ILE A 152 -1.46 -3.29 4.35
C ILE A 152 -0.12 -3.72 3.73
N THR A 153 -0.13 -4.04 2.44
CA THR A 153 1.03 -4.39 1.64
C THR A 153 0.96 -3.83 0.23
N TYR A 154 1.99 -4.10 -0.58
CA TYR A 154 1.98 -3.83 -2.01
C TYR A 154 2.09 -5.13 -2.81
N VAL A 155 1.66 -5.07 -4.07
CA VAL A 155 1.82 -6.12 -5.07
C VAL A 155 2.31 -5.49 -6.36
N VAL A 156 3.35 -6.07 -6.97
CA VAL A 156 3.76 -5.75 -8.34
C VAL A 156 3.18 -6.83 -9.24
N ARG A 157 2.33 -6.46 -10.19
CA ARG A 157 1.70 -7.41 -11.10
C ARG A 157 1.67 -6.89 -12.53
N LYS A 158 1.34 -7.76 -13.47
CA LYS A 158 1.00 -7.31 -14.81
C LYS A 158 -0.32 -6.54 -14.78
N LYS A 159 -0.35 -5.41 -15.46
CA LYS A 159 -1.55 -4.64 -15.75
C LYS A 159 -2.48 -5.54 -16.57
N GLY A 160 -3.72 -5.67 -16.08
CA GLY A 160 -4.78 -6.43 -16.73
C GLY A 160 -5.30 -5.76 -17.98
#